data_AF-A0A8K0NWF5-F1
#
_entry.id   AF-A0A8K0NWF5-F1
#
_cell.length_a   1.000
_cell.length_b   1.000
_cell.length_c   1.000
_cell.angle_alpha   90.00
_cell.angle_beta   90.00
_cell.angle_gamma   90.00
#
_symmetry.space_group_name_H-M   'P 1'
#
loop_
_entity.id
_entity.type
_entity.pdbx_description
1 polymer ?
#
loop_
_entity_poly.entity_id
_entity_poly.type
_entity_poly.pdbx_seq_one_letter_code
_entity_poly.pdbx_strand_id
1 'polypeptide(L)'
;MSSDSGICEDTDGSEYKLQISYTLSKLRNSNLCRSPHQLWCQIPEIFNSELFRKLTLAERKLQEAKFEVITSEISYAKSLNILISHFLENLKSIISDEDNKTIFANIISVKHSTEKFLIDLEKCWRKDASLREIGEIIWKHAKENFRVYITYCRNQVHQANLLSHLMKSEEFCEAIQDLESDPICQKLTLHCFLILPMQRVTRMRLLVKTILETLPADDSKYKDWSQALIAMDKLVQDCNDAASNEILFEEMSIISKQLDFNLVGEIGLLRRGRHL
;
A
#
# COMPACT_ATOMS: atom_id res chain seq x y z
N MET A 1 36.87 16.68 53.75
CA MET A 1 35.40 16.76 53.65
C MET A 1 35.07 16.70 52.17
N SER A 2 34.78 15.49 51.72
CA SER A 2 34.43 15.19 50.33
C SER A 2 32.98 15.56 50.10
N SER A 3 32.69 16.22 48.98
CA SER A 3 31.34 16.36 48.43
C SER A 3 31.44 16.16 46.93
N ASP A 4 31.36 14.89 46.52
CA ASP A 4 31.01 14.47 45.17
C ASP A 4 29.57 14.94 44.87
N SER A 5 29.40 15.80 43.86
CA SER A 5 28.11 16.03 43.22
C SER A 5 28.07 15.18 41.96
N GLY A 6 27.39 14.04 42.08
CA GLY A 6 27.21 13.06 41.03
C GLY A 6 26.56 13.64 39.78
N ILE A 7 27.16 13.29 38.65
CA ILE A 7 26.64 13.41 37.31
C ILE A 7 25.45 12.43 37.22
N CYS A 8 24.22 12.93 37.04
CA CYS A 8 23.13 12.09 36.56
C CYS A 8 23.42 11.74 35.10
N GLU A 9 23.83 10.50 34.85
CA GLU A 9 24.00 9.95 33.52
C GLU A 9 22.63 9.70 32.87
N ASP A 10 22.39 10.36 31.73
CA ASP A 10 21.27 10.14 30.80
C ASP A 10 21.37 8.76 30.09
N THR A 11 21.24 7.65 30.83
CA THR A 11 21.41 6.30 30.26
C THR A 11 20.12 5.62 29.77
N ASP A 12 18.93 6.09 30.16
CA ASP A 12 17.66 5.38 29.86
C ASP A 12 17.16 5.54 28.41
N GLY A 13 17.56 6.63 27.72
CA GLY A 13 17.04 6.96 26.39
C GLY A 13 17.72 6.24 25.22
N SER A 14 18.94 5.70 25.40
CA SER A 14 19.73 5.12 24.30
C SER A 14 19.46 3.62 24.11
N GLU A 15 19.35 2.88 25.21
CA GLU A 15 19.07 1.45 25.22
C GLU A 15 17.66 1.15 24.70
N TYR A 16 16.68 1.93 25.12
CA TYR A 16 15.30 1.86 24.63
C TYR A 16 15.19 2.05 23.09
N LYS A 17 15.94 3.01 22.53
CA LYS A 17 15.97 3.27 21.08
C LYS A 17 16.65 2.16 20.28
N LEU A 18 17.72 1.58 20.83
CA LEU A 18 18.42 0.43 20.25
C LEU A 18 17.51 -0.80 20.19
N GLN A 19 16.75 -1.05 21.26
CA GLN A 19 15.83 -2.18 21.35
C GLN A 19 14.61 -2.03 20.41
N ILE A 20 14.04 -0.81 20.28
CA ILE A 20 12.99 -0.54 19.27
C ILE A 20 13.49 -0.80 17.85
N SER A 21 14.71 -0.34 17.55
CA SER A 21 15.35 -0.59 16.26
C SER A 21 15.54 -2.08 16.00
N TYR A 22 15.91 -2.85 17.03
CA TYR A 22 16.03 -4.30 16.94
C TYR A 22 14.69 -4.98 16.68
N THR A 23 13.62 -4.62 17.41
CA THR A 23 12.27 -5.17 17.21
C THR A 23 11.74 -4.89 15.80
N LEU A 24 11.89 -3.67 15.29
CA LEU A 24 11.55 -3.33 13.91
C LEU A 24 12.38 -4.12 12.88
N SER A 25 13.69 -4.27 13.12
CA SER A 25 14.55 -5.09 12.26
C SER A 25 14.13 -6.57 12.26
N LYS A 26 13.73 -7.10 13.41
CA LYS A 26 13.24 -8.47 13.56
C LYS A 26 11.89 -8.66 12.87
N LEU A 27 10.98 -7.68 13.00
CA LEU A 27 9.71 -7.66 12.27
C LEU A 27 9.92 -7.57 10.76
N ARG A 28 10.91 -6.81 10.30
CA ARG A 28 11.27 -6.72 8.89
C ARG A 28 11.91 -8.00 8.35
N ASN A 29 12.73 -8.66 9.15
CA ASN A 29 13.48 -9.86 8.74
C ASN A 29 12.72 -11.18 8.99
N SER A 30 11.55 -11.15 9.62
CA SER A 30 10.74 -12.35 9.79
C SER A 30 10.17 -12.82 8.44
N ASN A 31 10.31 -14.10 8.10
CA ASN A 31 9.85 -14.66 6.82
C ASN A 31 8.31 -14.79 6.69
N LEU A 32 7.56 -14.23 7.63
CA LEU A 32 6.10 -14.29 7.67
C LEU A 32 5.53 -13.07 6.92
N CYS A 33 4.78 -13.31 5.84
CA CYS A 33 4.06 -12.31 5.06
C CYS A 33 2.73 -11.96 5.75
N ARG A 34 2.19 -12.90 6.54
CA ARG A 34 1.20 -12.63 7.56
C ARG A 34 1.90 -12.06 8.80
N SER A 35 1.37 -10.97 9.35
CA SER A 35 1.81 -10.45 10.64
C SER A 35 1.88 -11.59 11.66
N PRO A 36 3.04 -11.92 12.26
CA PRO A 36 3.00 -12.53 13.57
C PRO A 36 2.23 -11.54 14.44
N HIS A 37 1.14 -11.98 15.06
CA HIS A 37 0.18 -11.13 15.80
C HIS A 37 0.82 -10.58 17.08
N GLN A 38 1.96 -9.92 16.95
CA GLN A 38 2.65 -9.26 18.02
C GLN A 38 1.87 -7.98 18.27
N LEU A 39 1.18 -7.97 19.40
CA LEU A 39 0.51 -6.78 19.90
C LEU A 39 1.55 -5.80 20.42
N TRP A 40 1.23 -4.50 20.39
CA TRP A 40 2.06 -3.44 20.97
C TRP A 40 2.35 -3.74 22.45
N CYS A 41 1.34 -4.21 23.20
CA CYS A 41 1.48 -4.57 24.60
C CYS A 41 2.32 -5.83 24.86
N GLN A 42 2.58 -6.65 23.84
CA GLN A 42 3.41 -7.85 23.95
C GLN A 42 4.89 -7.56 23.67
N ILE A 43 5.23 -6.34 23.27
CA ILE A 43 6.61 -5.90 23.09
C ILE A 43 7.24 -5.80 24.49
N PRO A 44 8.27 -6.62 24.83
CA PRO A 44 8.83 -6.69 26.19
C PRO A 44 9.24 -5.33 26.74
N GLU A 45 9.78 -4.47 25.90
CA GLU A 45 10.23 -3.11 26.23
C GLU A 45 9.06 -2.20 26.61
N ILE A 46 7.91 -2.39 25.96
CA ILE A 46 6.70 -1.61 26.20
C ILE A 46 5.95 -2.16 27.42
N PHE A 47 5.81 -3.48 27.52
CA PHE A 47 5.19 -4.15 28.66
C PHE A 47 5.86 -3.78 29.98
N ASN A 48 7.20 -3.70 29.98
CA ASN A 48 7.98 -3.33 31.16
C ASN A 48 8.07 -1.82 31.41
N SER A 49 7.67 -0.99 30.44
CA SER A 49 7.73 0.47 30.57
C SER A 49 6.72 1.02 31.58
N GLU A 50 7.06 2.13 32.23
CA GLU A 50 6.12 2.88 33.06
C GLU A 50 4.91 3.40 32.26
N LEU A 51 5.09 3.63 30.95
CA LEU A 51 4.04 4.08 30.04
C LEU A 51 2.87 3.08 30.05
N PHE A 52 3.14 1.79 29.86
CA PHE A 52 2.10 0.76 29.80
C PHE A 52 1.28 0.65 31.10
N ARG A 53 1.92 0.86 32.26
CA ARG A 53 1.28 0.78 33.59
C ARG A 53 0.29 1.90 33.86
N LYS A 54 0.47 3.07 33.24
CA LYS A 54 -0.36 4.26 33.45
C LYS A 54 -1.54 4.37 32.47
N LEU A 55 -1.53 3.61 31.36
CA LEU A 55 -2.57 3.68 30.33
C LEU A 55 -3.83 2.90 30.70
N THR A 56 -4.98 3.54 30.47
CA THR A 56 -6.31 2.94 30.48
C THR A 56 -6.50 1.92 29.36
N LEU A 57 -7.55 1.10 29.45
CA LEU A 57 -7.88 0.14 28.39
C LEU A 57 -8.17 0.81 27.04
N ALA A 58 -8.79 2.00 27.04
CA ALA A 58 -9.08 2.75 25.83
C ALA A 58 -7.78 3.26 25.17
N GLU A 59 -6.86 3.82 25.96
CA GLU A 59 -5.58 4.30 25.45
C GLU A 59 -4.69 3.15 24.96
N ARG A 60 -4.75 1.97 25.59
CA ARG A 60 -4.06 0.78 25.08
C ARG A 60 -4.60 0.37 23.71
N LYS A 61 -5.93 0.32 23.53
CA LYS A 61 -6.53 0.05 22.22
C LYS A 61 -6.10 1.06 21.16
N LEU A 62 -6.01 2.33 21.53
CA LEU A 62 -5.52 3.38 20.65
C LEU A 62 -4.06 3.16 20.24
N GLN A 63 -3.19 2.77 21.19
CA GLN A 63 -1.79 2.45 20.89
C GLN A 63 -1.65 1.21 20.01
N GLU A 64 -2.45 0.17 20.26
CA GLU A 64 -2.51 -1.01 19.40
C GLU A 64 -2.91 -0.64 17.96
N ALA A 65 -3.93 0.20 17.78
CA ALA A 65 -4.36 0.65 16.45
C ALA A 65 -3.27 1.47 15.74
N LYS A 66 -2.56 2.36 16.46
CA LYS A 66 -1.41 3.10 15.92
C LYS A 66 -0.26 2.17 15.54
N PHE A 67 0.00 1.14 16.35
CA PHE A 67 1.03 0.16 16.08
C PHE A 67 0.68 -0.75 14.89
N GLU A 68 -0.60 -1.07 14.73
CA GLU A 68 -1.12 -1.81 13.58
C GLU A 68 -0.80 -1.12 12.25
N VAL A 69 -0.78 0.21 12.20
CA VAL A 69 -0.33 0.96 11.01
C VAL A 69 1.07 0.52 10.59
N ILE A 70 2.01 0.43 11.54
CA ILE A 70 3.41 0.07 11.29
C ILE A 70 3.53 -1.40 10.89
N THR A 71 2.97 -2.31 11.69
CA THR A 71 3.11 -3.75 11.45
C THR A 71 2.44 -4.19 10.15
N SER A 72 1.28 -3.59 9.83
CA SER A 72 0.60 -3.83 8.56
C SER A 72 1.37 -3.27 7.37
N GLU A 73 2.07 -2.13 7.52
CA GLU A 73 2.92 -1.57 6.46
C GLU A 73 4.16 -2.44 6.20
N ILE A 74 4.79 -2.95 7.26
CA ILE A 74 5.94 -3.88 7.14
C ILE A 74 5.51 -5.14 6.39
N SER A 75 4.36 -5.70 6.78
CA SER A 75 3.80 -6.88 6.14
C SER A 75 3.46 -6.61 4.67
N TYR A 76 2.89 -5.44 4.36
CA TYR A 76 2.58 -5.03 3.01
C TYR A 76 3.85 -4.88 2.14
N ALA A 77 4.90 -4.24 2.65
CA ALA A 77 6.17 -4.09 1.94
C ALA A 77 6.83 -5.45 1.62
N LYS A 78 6.73 -6.44 2.51
CA LYS A 78 7.17 -7.80 2.23
C LYS A 78 6.39 -8.45 1.09
N SER A 79 5.07 -8.32 1.11
CA SER A 79 4.24 -8.86 0.02
C SER A 79 4.57 -8.19 -1.32
N LEU A 80 4.84 -6.89 -1.34
CA LEU A 80 5.33 -6.19 -2.53
C LEU A 80 6.70 -6.70 -2.98
N ASN A 81 7.60 -6.99 -2.03
CA ASN A 81 8.89 -7.58 -2.35
C ASN A 81 8.74 -8.93 -3.03
N ILE A 82 7.86 -9.81 -2.55
CA ILE A 82 7.58 -11.09 -3.20
C ILE A 82 7.02 -10.87 -4.61
N LEU A 83 6.03 -9.98 -4.75
CA LEU A 83 5.47 -9.65 -6.07
C LEU A 83 6.55 -9.21 -7.08
N ILE A 84 7.56 -8.47 -6.61
CA ILE A 84 8.64 -7.97 -7.48
C ILE A 84 9.74 -9.03 -7.67
N SER A 85 10.36 -9.51 -6.60
CA SER A 85 11.53 -10.40 -6.72
C SER A 85 11.18 -11.81 -7.19
N HIS A 86 9.96 -12.28 -6.91
CA HIS A 86 9.52 -13.62 -7.28
C HIS A 86 8.71 -13.62 -8.57
N PHE A 87 7.62 -12.84 -8.65
CA PHE A 87 6.76 -12.89 -9.84
C PHE A 87 7.29 -12.05 -10.99
N LEU A 88 7.62 -10.77 -10.75
CA LEU A 88 8.04 -9.87 -11.82
C LEU A 88 9.32 -10.35 -12.50
N GLU A 89 10.34 -10.73 -11.73
CA GLU A 89 11.62 -11.16 -12.30
C GLU A 89 11.53 -12.50 -13.06
N ASN A 90 10.80 -13.50 -12.53
CA ASN A 90 10.67 -14.79 -13.23
C ASN A 90 9.75 -14.71 -14.45
N LEU A 91 8.70 -13.86 -14.44
CA LEU A 91 7.79 -13.74 -15.58
C LEU A 91 8.40 -12.96 -16.76
N LYS A 92 9.44 -12.15 -16.56
CA LYS A 92 10.14 -11.43 -17.65
C LYS A 92 10.65 -12.35 -18.75
N SER A 93 11.01 -13.60 -18.45
CA SER A 93 11.46 -14.57 -19.45
C SER A 93 10.34 -15.34 -20.15
N ILE A 94 9.09 -15.20 -19.68
CA ILE A 94 7.94 -15.99 -20.14
C ILE A 94 6.97 -15.14 -20.99
N ILE A 95 6.83 -13.86 -20.66
CA ILE A 95 5.93 -12.93 -21.37
C ILE A 95 6.72 -11.80 -22.00
N SER A 96 6.09 -11.08 -22.94
CA SER A 96 6.73 -9.92 -23.57
C SER A 96 7.00 -8.80 -22.55
N ASP A 97 7.98 -7.95 -22.85
CA ASP A 97 8.27 -6.77 -22.02
C ASP A 97 7.06 -5.83 -21.89
N GLU A 98 6.21 -5.76 -22.91
CA GLU A 98 4.98 -4.95 -22.91
C GLU A 98 3.91 -5.54 -21.99
N ASP A 99 3.72 -6.86 -22.05
CA ASP A 99 2.81 -7.57 -21.16
C ASP A 99 3.27 -7.47 -19.70
N ASN A 100 4.58 -7.63 -19.45
CA ASN A 100 5.16 -7.50 -18.12
C ASN A 100 4.93 -6.09 -17.55
N LYS A 101 5.19 -5.05 -18.35
CA LYS A 101 4.90 -3.65 -17.97
C LYS A 101 3.42 -3.43 -17.69
N THR A 102 2.53 -4.09 -18.42
CA THR A 102 1.08 -3.95 -18.22
C THR A 102 0.65 -4.64 -16.93
N ILE A 103 1.02 -5.92 -16.71
CA ILE A 103 0.67 -6.69 -15.50
C ILE A 103 1.18 -6.02 -14.23
N PHE A 104 2.43 -5.56 -14.22
CA PHE A 104 3.03 -5.00 -13.01
C PHE A 104 2.89 -3.48 -12.91
N ALA A 105 2.45 -2.80 -13.96
CA ALA A 105 2.28 -1.35 -14.03
C ALA A 105 3.44 -0.59 -13.36
N ASN A 106 3.13 0.33 -12.46
CA ASN A 106 4.09 1.11 -11.70
C ASN A 106 4.35 0.52 -10.28
N ILE A 107 4.30 -0.81 -10.10
CA ILE A 107 4.48 -1.46 -8.79
C ILE A 107 5.80 -1.10 -8.11
N ILE A 108 6.87 -0.86 -8.89
CA ILE A 108 8.16 -0.42 -8.38
C ILE A 108 8.04 0.95 -7.69
N SER A 109 7.27 1.87 -8.27
CA SER A 109 7.00 3.19 -7.67
C SER A 109 6.15 3.07 -6.40
N VAL A 110 5.19 2.13 -6.39
CA VAL A 110 4.39 1.80 -5.20
C VAL A 110 5.28 1.28 -4.07
N LYS A 111 6.21 0.36 -4.37
CA LYS A 111 7.19 -0.15 -3.41
C LYS A 111 8.06 0.97 -2.84
N HIS A 112 8.64 1.83 -3.66
CA HIS A 112 9.46 2.95 -3.16
C HIS A 112 8.67 3.91 -2.27
N SER A 113 7.41 4.18 -2.60
CA SER A 113 6.52 5.00 -1.76
C SER A 113 6.26 4.35 -0.40
N THR A 114 5.99 3.04 -0.39
CA THR A 114 5.82 2.20 0.81
C THR A 114 7.08 2.21 1.68
N GLU A 115 8.26 2.02 1.10
CA GLU A 115 9.54 2.03 1.82
C GLU A 115 9.85 3.40 2.44
N LYS A 116 9.58 4.49 1.70
CA LYS A 116 9.73 5.85 2.21
C LYS A 116 8.81 6.10 3.41
N PHE A 117 7.56 5.63 3.33
CA PHE A 117 6.60 5.74 4.43
C PHE A 117 7.04 4.92 5.65
N LEU A 118 7.52 3.68 5.45
CA LEU A 118 8.10 2.87 6.52
C LEU A 118 9.26 3.57 7.22
N ILE A 119 10.20 4.14 6.48
CA ILE A 119 11.34 4.86 7.05
C ILE A 119 10.87 5.98 8.00
N ASP A 120 9.84 6.73 7.62
CA ASP A 120 9.32 7.82 8.45
C ASP A 120 8.52 7.29 9.66
N LEU A 121 7.78 6.19 9.52
CA LEU A 121 7.14 5.50 10.63
C LEU A 121 8.16 4.95 11.65
N GLU A 122 9.25 4.34 11.18
CA GLU A 122 10.33 3.84 12.03
C GLU A 122 11.00 4.99 12.80
N LYS A 123 11.25 6.12 12.14
CA LYS A 123 11.79 7.33 12.80
C LYS A 123 10.84 7.85 13.88
N CYS A 124 9.54 7.89 13.59
CA CYS A 124 8.51 8.29 14.56
C CYS A 124 8.55 7.41 15.81
N TRP A 125 8.59 6.09 15.63
CA TRP A 125 8.65 5.16 16.75
C TRP A 125 9.95 5.29 17.55
N ARG A 126 11.11 5.38 16.88
CA ARG A 126 12.39 5.60 17.58
C ARG A 126 12.42 6.90 18.39
N LYS A 127 11.68 7.92 17.96
CA LYS A 127 11.58 9.20 18.66
C LYS A 127 10.63 9.10 19.86
N ASP A 128 9.47 8.49 19.67
CA ASP A 128 8.40 8.39 20.66
C ASP A 128 7.55 7.14 20.46
N ALA A 129 7.58 6.21 21.42
CA ALA A 129 6.80 4.98 21.37
C ALA A 129 5.30 5.15 21.60
N SER A 130 4.85 6.35 21.98
CA SER A 130 3.42 6.71 22.00
C SER A 130 2.88 7.17 20.63
N LEU A 131 3.76 7.20 19.61
CA LEU A 131 3.42 7.33 18.20
C LEU A 131 2.54 8.55 17.88
N ARG A 132 2.84 9.69 18.52
CA ARG A 132 2.02 10.91 18.46
C ARG A 132 1.98 11.55 17.08
N GLU A 133 3.04 11.40 16.28
CA GLU A 133 3.20 12.08 14.99
C GLU A 133 2.70 11.25 13.80
N ILE A 134 2.16 10.03 14.01
CA ILE A 134 1.71 9.16 12.91
C ILE A 134 0.64 9.84 12.04
N GLY A 135 -0.34 10.54 12.65
CA GLY A 135 -1.40 11.21 11.89
C GLY A 135 -0.86 12.22 10.88
N GLU A 136 0.09 13.06 11.31
CA GLU A 136 0.75 14.03 10.44
C GLU A 136 1.57 13.36 9.33
N ILE A 137 2.31 12.28 9.66
CA ILE A 137 3.08 11.51 8.67
C ILE A 137 2.15 10.93 7.60
N ILE A 138 1.04 10.29 8.00
CA ILE A 138 0.06 9.73 7.06
C ILE A 138 -0.51 10.84 6.18
N TRP A 139 -0.90 11.97 6.76
CA TRP A 139 -1.43 13.11 6.00
C TRP A 139 -0.44 13.61 4.93
N LYS A 140 0.84 13.78 5.30
CA LYS A 140 1.88 14.20 4.36
C LYS A 140 2.08 13.20 3.23
N HIS A 141 2.20 11.92 3.57
CA HIS A 141 2.39 10.84 2.60
C HIS A 141 1.19 10.68 1.67
N ALA A 142 -0.04 10.80 2.19
CA ALA A 142 -1.26 10.79 1.39
C ALA A 142 -1.28 11.88 0.31
N LYS A 143 -0.78 13.08 0.64
CA LYS A 143 -0.75 14.20 -0.31
C LYS A 143 0.38 14.13 -1.33
N GLU A 144 1.55 13.67 -0.91
CA GLU A 144 2.78 13.77 -1.72
C GLU A 144 3.19 12.45 -2.37
N ASN A 145 3.11 11.35 -1.64
CA ASN A 145 3.78 10.10 -2.01
C ASN A 145 2.79 9.01 -2.49
N PHE A 146 1.55 9.03 -2.00
CA PHE A 146 0.55 7.99 -2.30
C PHE A 146 -0.17 8.19 -3.65
N ARG A 147 0.13 9.25 -4.40
CA ARG A 147 -0.41 9.44 -5.76
C ARG A 147 -0.05 8.29 -6.72
N VAL A 148 1.03 7.55 -6.44
CA VAL A 148 1.42 6.35 -7.20
C VAL A 148 0.34 5.26 -7.21
N TYR A 149 -0.50 5.19 -6.16
CA TYR A 149 -1.60 4.24 -6.10
C TYR A 149 -2.71 4.58 -7.10
N ILE A 150 -2.94 5.87 -7.38
CA ILE A 150 -3.92 6.31 -8.38
C ILE A 150 -3.50 5.81 -9.77
N THR A 151 -2.22 5.97 -10.10
CA THR A 151 -1.65 5.47 -11.36
C THR A 151 -1.75 3.94 -11.45
N TYR A 152 -1.51 3.24 -10.34
CA TYR A 152 -1.61 1.78 -10.30
C TYR A 152 -3.06 1.31 -10.51
N CYS A 153 -4.02 1.88 -9.76
CA CYS A 153 -5.43 1.52 -9.85
C CYS A 153 -6.04 1.85 -11.22
N ARG A 154 -5.56 2.91 -11.90
CA ARG A 154 -5.98 3.20 -13.29
C ARG A 154 -5.71 2.02 -14.22
N ASN A 155 -4.55 1.36 -14.07
CA ASN A 155 -4.15 0.26 -14.94
C ASN A 155 -4.76 -1.10 -14.54
N GLN A 156 -5.54 -1.16 -13.46
CA GLN A 156 -6.02 -2.42 -12.88
C GLN A 156 -6.92 -3.23 -13.84
N VAL A 157 -7.68 -2.55 -14.70
CA VAL A 157 -8.57 -3.20 -15.69
C VAL A 157 -7.74 -3.85 -16.79
N HIS A 158 -6.78 -3.12 -17.35
CA HIS A 158 -5.79 -3.64 -18.29
C HIS A 158 -5.03 -4.85 -17.72
N GLN A 159 -4.59 -4.75 -16.45
CA GLN A 159 -3.95 -5.86 -15.74
C GLN A 159 -4.85 -7.10 -15.67
N ALA A 160 -6.10 -6.94 -15.25
CA ALA A 160 -7.04 -8.05 -15.10
C ALA A 160 -7.39 -8.71 -16.44
N ASN A 161 -7.61 -7.92 -17.48
CA ASN A 161 -7.91 -8.39 -18.82
C ASN A 161 -6.73 -9.16 -19.42
N LEU A 162 -5.52 -8.59 -19.33
CA LEU A 162 -4.31 -9.22 -19.84
C LEU A 162 -3.98 -10.50 -19.07
N LEU A 163 -4.06 -10.49 -17.74
CA LEU A 163 -3.84 -11.69 -16.93
C LEU A 163 -4.82 -12.80 -17.32
N SER A 164 -6.11 -12.47 -17.51
CA SER A 164 -7.13 -13.42 -17.95
C SER A 164 -6.86 -13.96 -19.36
N HIS A 165 -6.27 -13.16 -20.24
CA HIS A 165 -5.86 -13.59 -21.58
C HIS A 165 -4.65 -14.54 -21.51
N LEU A 166 -3.60 -14.16 -20.78
CA LEU A 166 -2.38 -14.96 -20.63
C LEU A 166 -2.64 -16.30 -19.95
N MET A 167 -3.62 -16.37 -19.04
CA MET A 167 -4.02 -17.61 -18.39
C MET A 167 -4.63 -18.67 -19.34
N LYS A 168 -4.88 -18.32 -20.61
CA LYS A 168 -5.25 -19.28 -21.66
C LYS A 168 -4.04 -19.99 -22.27
N SER A 169 -2.83 -19.47 -22.08
CA SER A 169 -1.59 -20.12 -22.48
C SER A 169 -1.19 -21.17 -21.46
N GLU A 170 -0.94 -22.40 -21.93
CA GLU A 170 -0.48 -23.51 -21.08
C GLU A 170 0.88 -23.19 -20.44
N GLU A 171 1.83 -22.67 -21.22
CA GLU A 171 3.17 -22.27 -20.73
C GLU A 171 3.09 -21.23 -19.60
N PHE A 172 2.23 -20.22 -19.75
CA PHE A 172 2.05 -19.21 -18.71
C PHE A 172 1.36 -19.80 -17.47
N CYS A 173 0.39 -20.69 -17.67
CA CYS A 173 -0.34 -21.34 -16.58
C CYS A 173 0.56 -22.23 -15.74
N GLU A 174 1.39 -23.07 -16.37
CA GLU A 174 2.36 -23.92 -15.69
C GLU A 174 3.36 -23.08 -14.89
N ALA A 175 3.91 -22.03 -15.50
CA ALA A 175 4.85 -21.15 -14.81
C ALA A 175 4.23 -20.44 -13.59
N ILE A 176 2.97 -20.00 -13.69
CA ILE A 176 2.26 -19.41 -12.54
C ILE A 176 2.02 -20.45 -11.45
N GLN A 177 1.61 -21.67 -11.80
CA GLN A 177 1.41 -22.74 -10.82
C GLN A 177 2.71 -23.08 -10.08
N ASP A 178 3.82 -23.17 -10.81
CA ASP A 178 5.15 -23.42 -10.22
C ASP A 178 5.54 -22.29 -9.27
N LEU A 179 5.38 -21.02 -9.69
CA LEU A 179 5.70 -19.86 -8.85
C LEU A 179 4.79 -19.77 -7.61
N GLU A 180 3.50 -20.05 -7.74
CA GLU A 180 2.53 -20.02 -6.63
C GLU A 180 2.71 -21.19 -5.65
N SER A 181 3.32 -22.29 -6.10
CA SER A 181 3.64 -23.44 -5.23
C SER A 181 4.77 -23.15 -4.23
N ASP A 182 5.60 -22.15 -4.50
CA ASP A 182 6.71 -21.77 -3.64
C ASP A 182 6.19 -21.36 -2.24
N PRO A 183 6.74 -21.93 -1.14
CA PRO A 183 6.39 -21.55 0.22
C PRO A 183 6.46 -20.05 0.51
N ILE A 184 7.30 -19.29 -0.20
CA ILE A 184 7.41 -17.83 -0.06
C ILE A 184 6.07 -17.14 -0.33
N CYS A 185 5.26 -17.67 -1.25
CA CYS A 185 3.94 -17.14 -1.62
C CYS A 185 2.88 -17.37 -0.55
N GLN A 186 3.13 -18.26 0.43
CA GLN A 186 2.21 -18.54 1.55
C GLN A 186 0.78 -18.86 1.10
N LYS A 187 0.66 -19.58 -0.03
CA LYS A 187 -0.61 -19.96 -0.69
C LYS A 187 -1.41 -18.77 -1.25
N LEU A 188 -0.77 -17.62 -1.47
CA LEU A 188 -1.36 -16.51 -2.20
C LEU A 188 -1.05 -16.65 -3.69
N THR A 189 -2.04 -16.34 -4.52
CA THR A 189 -1.90 -16.33 -5.97
C THR A 189 -1.33 -15.00 -6.47
N LEU A 190 -0.82 -14.96 -7.70
CA LEU A 190 -0.37 -13.72 -8.36
C LEU A 190 -1.49 -12.67 -8.34
N HIS A 191 -2.71 -13.07 -8.67
CA HIS A 191 -3.88 -12.18 -8.62
C HIS A 191 -4.09 -11.59 -7.20
N CYS A 192 -3.91 -12.39 -6.14
CA CYS A 192 -3.98 -11.89 -4.77
C CYS A 192 -2.90 -10.86 -4.45
N PHE A 193 -1.69 -10.97 -5.01
CA PHE A 193 -0.65 -9.96 -4.83
C PHE A 193 -0.94 -8.68 -5.62
N LEU A 194 -1.44 -8.79 -6.86
CA LEU A 194 -1.72 -7.64 -7.72
C LEU A 194 -2.82 -6.72 -7.18
N ILE A 195 -3.77 -7.24 -6.40
CA ILE A 195 -4.84 -6.43 -5.78
C ILE A 195 -4.39 -5.74 -4.47
N LEU A 196 -3.24 -6.10 -3.90
CA LEU A 196 -2.80 -5.56 -2.60
C LEU A 196 -2.69 -4.04 -2.55
N PRO A 197 -2.17 -3.32 -3.57
CA PRO A 197 -2.11 -1.86 -3.52
C PRO A 197 -3.47 -1.19 -3.34
N MET A 198 -4.49 -1.64 -4.07
CA MET A 198 -5.87 -1.14 -3.91
C MET A 198 -6.42 -1.43 -2.51
N GLN A 199 -6.18 -2.64 -2.02
CA GLN A 199 -6.60 -3.01 -0.66
C GLN A 199 -5.84 -2.23 0.42
N ARG A 200 -4.57 -1.86 0.18
CA ARG A 200 -3.78 -1.12 1.17
C ARG A 200 -4.36 0.27 1.41
N VAL A 201 -4.68 0.99 0.35
CA VAL A 201 -5.23 2.35 0.44
C VAL A 201 -6.55 2.35 1.23
N THR A 202 -7.44 1.40 0.93
CA THR A 202 -8.73 1.27 1.63
C THR A 202 -8.57 0.85 3.09
N ARG A 203 -7.69 -0.11 3.39
CA ARG A 203 -7.41 -0.53 4.77
C ARG A 203 -6.77 0.58 5.60
N MET A 204 -5.81 1.33 5.03
CA MET A 204 -5.17 2.45 5.72
C MET A 204 -6.20 3.51 6.10
N ARG A 205 -7.14 3.85 5.21
CA ARG A 205 -8.26 4.74 5.52
C ARG A 205 -9.10 4.23 6.69
N LEU A 206 -9.45 2.94 6.71
CA LEU A 206 -10.23 2.35 7.81
C LEU A 206 -9.47 2.43 9.15
N LEU A 207 -8.18 2.13 9.16
CA LEU A 207 -7.34 2.25 10.36
C LEU A 207 -7.30 3.69 10.87
N VAL A 208 -7.08 4.67 9.98
CA VAL A 208 -7.09 6.09 10.33
C VAL A 208 -8.44 6.52 10.91
N LYS A 209 -9.55 6.05 10.33
CA LYS A 209 -10.90 6.31 10.82
C LYS A 209 -11.10 5.73 12.23
N THR A 210 -10.75 4.46 12.44
CA THR A 210 -10.88 3.81 13.76
C THR A 210 -10.04 4.50 14.83
N ILE A 211 -8.83 4.94 14.47
CA ILE A 211 -7.98 5.71 15.39
C ILE A 211 -8.65 7.03 15.75
N LEU A 212 -9.17 7.78 14.76
CA LEU A 212 -9.86 9.05 15.01
C LEU A 212 -11.10 8.89 15.90
N GLU A 213 -11.90 7.84 15.68
CA GLU A 213 -13.09 7.54 16.49
C GLU A 213 -12.75 7.11 17.93
N THR A 214 -11.53 6.63 18.16
CA THR A 214 -11.05 6.22 19.49
C THR A 214 -10.37 7.37 20.25
N LEU A 215 -10.02 8.48 19.57
CA LEU A 215 -9.38 9.63 20.21
C LEU A 215 -10.36 10.39 21.11
N PRO A 216 -9.91 10.88 22.27
CA PRO A 216 -10.65 11.87 23.05
C PRO A 216 -10.92 13.14 22.22
N ALA A 217 -12.09 13.75 22.41
CA ALA A 217 -12.50 14.95 21.65
C ALA A 217 -11.63 16.19 21.95
N ASP A 218 -10.97 16.21 23.10
CA ASP A 218 -10.04 17.22 23.57
C ASP A 218 -8.57 16.89 23.24
N ASP A 219 -8.31 15.80 22.52
CA ASP A 219 -6.95 15.43 22.15
C ASP A 219 -6.33 16.46 21.18
N SER A 220 -5.17 16.97 21.55
CA SER A 220 -4.36 17.90 20.74
C SER A 220 -4.09 17.41 19.30
N LYS A 221 -4.16 16.10 19.06
CA LYS A 221 -3.90 15.42 17.79
C LYS A 221 -5.16 15.10 17.00
N TYR A 222 -6.35 15.40 17.51
CA TYR A 222 -7.60 15.15 16.79
C TYR A 222 -7.61 15.78 15.39
N LYS A 223 -7.10 17.01 15.27
CA LYS A 223 -7.01 17.72 13.98
C LYS A 223 -6.08 17.01 12.99
N ASP A 224 -4.92 16.53 13.44
CA ASP A 224 -3.95 15.84 12.58
C ASP A 224 -4.57 14.56 11.99
N TRP A 225 -5.26 13.77 12.81
CA TRP A 225 -5.97 12.56 12.37
C TRP A 225 -7.17 12.86 11.48
N SER A 226 -7.91 13.94 11.76
CA SER A 226 -9.01 14.40 10.90
C SER A 226 -8.50 14.78 9.51
N GLN A 227 -7.40 15.54 9.42
CA GLN A 227 -6.79 15.89 8.15
C GLN A 227 -6.23 14.67 7.41
N ALA A 228 -5.63 13.73 8.12
CA ALA A 228 -5.18 12.46 7.55
C ALA A 228 -6.36 11.67 6.96
N LEU A 229 -7.48 11.60 7.66
CA LEU A 229 -8.68 10.90 7.19
C LEU A 229 -9.22 11.53 5.90
N ILE A 230 -9.37 12.86 5.86
CA ILE A 230 -9.81 13.59 4.66
C ILE A 230 -8.87 13.33 3.48
N ALA A 231 -7.56 13.33 3.70
CA ALA A 231 -6.59 13.04 2.65
C ALA A 231 -6.68 11.59 2.15
N MET A 232 -6.90 10.63 3.04
CA MET A 232 -7.08 9.21 2.68
C MET A 232 -8.42 8.94 1.99
N ASP A 233 -9.51 9.58 2.42
CA ASP A 233 -10.82 9.56 1.75
C ASP A 233 -10.67 10.04 0.31
N LYS A 234 -10.03 11.20 0.12
CA LYS A 234 -9.76 11.75 -1.21
C LYS A 234 -8.92 10.80 -2.05
N LEU A 235 -7.87 10.21 -1.48
CA LEU A 235 -7.02 9.27 -2.21
C LEU A 235 -7.80 8.01 -2.66
N VAL A 236 -8.65 7.45 -1.80
CA VAL A 236 -9.52 6.31 -2.17
C VAL A 236 -10.45 6.71 -3.30
N GLN A 237 -11.08 7.89 -3.21
CA GLN A 237 -11.95 8.40 -4.26
C GLN A 237 -11.19 8.60 -5.57
N ASP A 238 -10.04 9.26 -5.55
CA ASP A 238 -9.21 9.50 -6.73
C ASP A 238 -8.78 8.16 -7.39
N CYS A 239 -8.48 7.12 -6.61
CA CYS A 239 -8.18 5.78 -7.14
C CYS A 239 -9.39 5.14 -7.83
N ASN A 240 -10.56 5.22 -7.20
CA ASN A 240 -11.81 4.68 -7.75
C ASN A 240 -12.23 5.41 -9.03
N ASP A 241 -12.14 6.73 -9.03
CA ASP A 241 -12.47 7.56 -10.18
C ASP A 241 -11.48 7.31 -11.32
N ALA A 242 -10.19 7.16 -11.04
CA ALA A 242 -9.20 6.83 -12.05
C ALA A 242 -9.45 5.46 -12.71
N ALA A 243 -9.81 4.45 -11.93
CA ALA A 243 -10.16 3.13 -12.47
C ALA A 243 -11.48 3.19 -13.28
N SER A 244 -12.50 3.87 -12.76
CA SER A 244 -13.81 3.97 -13.42
C SER A 244 -13.73 4.76 -14.74
N ASN A 245 -13.00 5.87 -14.76
CA ASN A 245 -12.82 6.68 -15.96
C ASN A 245 -12.04 5.93 -17.06
N GLU A 246 -11.09 5.06 -16.68
CA GLU A 246 -10.35 4.23 -17.63
C GLU A 246 -11.30 3.23 -18.31
N ILE A 247 -12.17 2.56 -17.54
CA ILE A 247 -13.20 1.65 -18.08
C ILE A 247 -14.10 2.39 -19.09
N LEU A 248 -14.61 3.56 -18.70
CA LEU A 248 -15.47 4.37 -19.57
C LEU A 248 -14.74 4.79 -20.85
N PHE A 249 -13.45 5.13 -20.75
CA PHE A 249 -12.64 5.49 -21.91
C PHE A 249 -12.43 4.30 -22.86
N GLU A 250 -12.17 3.11 -22.33
CA GLU A 250 -12.07 1.88 -23.13
C GLU A 250 -13.38 1.57 -23.87
N GLU A 251 -14.51 1.61 -23.17
CA GLU A 251 -15.84 1.39 -23.76
C GLU A 251 -16.13 2.39 -24.88
N MET A 252 -15.86 3.67 -24.64
CA MET A 252 -16.01 4.73 -25.65
C MET A 252 -15.09 4.51 -26.85
N SER A 253 -13.85 4.05 -26.63
CA SER A 253 -12.91 3.73 -27.71
C SER A 253 -13.41 2.58 -28.57
N ILE A 254 -13.98 1.54 -27.97
CA ILE A 254 -14.57 0.40 -28.69
C ILE A 254 -15.76 0.87 -29.53
N ILE A 255 -16.67 1.64 -28.94
CA ILE A 255 -17.85 2.17 -29.64
C ILE A 255 -17.41 3.09 -30.79
N SER A 256 -16.45 3.99 -30.57
CA SER A 256 -15.92 4.87 -31.62
C SER A 256 -15.36 4.09 -32.80
N LYS A 257 -14.59 3.02 -32.55
CA LYS A 257 -14.07 2.15 -33.62
C LYS A 257 -15.17 1.42 -34.39
N GLN A 258 -16.28 1.09 -33.72
CA GLN A 258 -17.44 0.47 -34.35
C GLN A 258 -18.28 1.47 -35.17
N LEU A 259 -18.26 2.77 -34.80
CA LEU A 259 -18.96 3.83 -35.53
C LEU A 259 -18.26 4.23 -36.84
N ASP A 260 -16.96 3.96 -36.99
CA ASP A 260 -16.17 4.41 -38.13
C ASP A 260 -16.44 3.68 -39.47
N PHE A 261 -17.40 2.75 -39.57
CA PHE A 261 -17.57 1.94 -40.80
C PHE A 261 -19.00 1.57 -41.23
N ASN A 262 -20.02 2.41 -41.00
CA ASN A 262 -21.33 2.17 -41.65
C ASN A 262 -22.03 3.39 -42.27
N LEU A 263 -21.38 4.56 -42.44
CA LEU A 263 -22.07 5.76 -42.96
C LEU A 263 -21.33 6.66 -43.98
N VAL A 264 -20.30 6.15 -44.66
CA VAL A 264 -19.94 6.70 -46.00
C VAL A 264 -19.62 5.55 -46.97
N GLY A 265 -20.54 4.59 -47.04
CA GLY A 265 -20.72 3.80 -48.28
C GLY A 265 -21.43 4.70 -49.28
N GLU A 266 -20.71 5.14 -50.32
CA GLU A 266 -21.23 5.69 -51.57
C GLU A 266 -22.53 6.53 -51.45
N ILE A 267 -22.40 7.82 -51.11
CA ILE A 267 -23.30 8.78 -51.77
C ILE A 267 -22.83 8.84 -53.21
N GLY A 268 -23.32 7.88 -54.01
CA GLY A 268 -23.29 7.94 -55.46
C GLY A 268 -24.01 9.21 -55.87
N LEU A 269 -23.26 10.31 -56.02
CA LEU A 269 -23.71 11.49 -56.73
C LEU A 269 -24.03 11.00 -58.14
N LEU A 270 -25.32 10.71 -58.37
CA LEU A 270 -25.89 10.44 -59.69
C LEU A 270 -25.45 11.57 -60.61
N ARG A 271 -24.38 11.30 -61.37
CA ARG A 271 -23.85 12.14 -62.42
C ARG A 271 -24.87 12.11 -63.55
N ARG A 272 -25.93 12.92 -63.43
CA ARG A 272 -26.93 13.09 -64.48
C ARG A 272 -26.30 13.94 -65.60
N GLY A 273 -25.73 13.22 -66.57
CA GLY A 273 -25.67 13.52 -68.01
C GLY A 273 -25.19 14.90 -68.47
N ARG A 274 -24.05 14.92 -69.17
CA ARG A 274 -23.87 15.83 -70.32
C ARG A 274 -23.77 15.01 -71.61
N HIS A 275 -24.36 15.58 -72.66
CA HIS A 275 -24.35 15.21 -74.09
C HIS A 275 -25.46 14.21 -74.46
N LEU A 276 -26.47 14.60 -75.27
CA LEU A 276 -26.45 15.29 -76.56
C LEU A 276 -27.47 16.44 -76.66
#